data_AF-A0AAP2N7V3-F1
#
_entry.id   AF-A0AAP2N7V3-F1
#
_cell.length_a   1.000
_cell.length_b   1.000
_cell.length_c   1.000
_cell.angle_alpha   90.00
_cell.angle_beta   90.00
_cell.angle_gamma   90.00
#
_symmetry.space_group_name_H-M   'P 1'
#
loop_
_entity.id
_entity.type
_entity.pdbx_description
1 polymer ?
#
loop_
_entity_poly.entity_id
_entity_poly.type
_entity_poly.pdbx_seq_one_letter_code
_entity_poly.pdbx_strand_id
1 'polypeptide(L)'
;MDGIIINELSLSGQFHDSQDFWKNGMPPFYKALQDARSFGVGYLFKQGSFYGAQATPDKTLHDLLTAPEARIIDEAKRYKSTLARAICNPFWDDAPQQDSNAHYLADKADVSGSSVAEATARAVCLLSFIRSLYEKHPVVVTKDGVAIPVGNIWKEQQLYAILFERGELPLEKYITTRFSGGKLDFSLIDDTHGFSLIDNENQNEFIDSFRKFEELDWNAIATDNGLDYKPYNKTKKSKRYFSDEQWKKGIKKFRITQRNRCFGYVDNGIFYVLRFDLDHELSDVG
;
A
#
# COMPACT_ATOMS: atom_id res chain seq x y z
N MET A 1 3.05 -7.72 13.15
CA MET A 1 3.54 -8.51 12.00
C MET A 1 4.96 -8.95 12.29
N ASP A 2 5.18 -10.26 12.40
CA ASP A 2 6.46 -10.87 12.85
C ASP A 2 7.55 -10.92 11.76
N GLY A 3 7.21 -10.46 10.55
CA GLY A 3 8.13 -10.23 9.43
C GLY A 3 7.43 -10.29 8.08
N ILE A 4 8.17 -10.05 7.01
CA ILE A 4 7.75 -10.24 5.61
C ILE A 4 8.78 -11.16 4.96
N ILE A 5 8.35 -12.10 4.12
CA ILE A 5 9.25 -13.02 3.42
C ILE A 5 9.45 -12.58 1.98
N ILE A 6 10.69 -12.53 1.51
CA ILE A 6 10.98 -12.29 0.10
C ILE A 6 10.65 -13.55 -0.69
N ASN A 7 9.86 -13.41 -1.74
CA ASN A 7 9.51 -14.49 -2.64
C ASN A 7 10.60 -14.71 -3.69
N GLU A 8 11.52 -15.65 -3.49
CA GLU A 8 12.55 -15.99 -4.48
C GLU A 8 11.96 -16.49 -5.80
N LEU A 9 10.78 -17.14 -5.79
CA LEU A 9 10.11 -17.62 -7.01
C LEU A 9 9.58 -16.48 -7.88
N SER A 10 9.53 -15.25 -7.36
CA SER A 10 9.22 -14.07 -8.16
C SER A 10 10.40 -13.58 -9.01
N LEU A 11 11.59 -14.16 -8.89
CA LEU A 11 12.73 -13.95 -9.78
C LEU A 11 12.98 -15.21 -10.60
N SER A 12 12.71 -15.14 -11.90
CA SER A 12 12.77 -16.27 -12.83
C SER A 12 13.40 -15.90 -14.18
N GLY A 13 14.27 -14.89 -14.22
CA GLY A 13 14.94 -14.43 -15.43
C GLY A 13 14.11 -13.49 -16.30
N GLN A 14 13.14 -12.80 -15.72
CA GLN A 14 12.14 -12.01 -16.45
C GLN A 14 12.60 -10.63 -16.95
N PHE A 15 13.78 -10.17 -16.53
CA PHE A 15 14.35 -8.89 -16.98
C PHE A 15 15.33 -9.11 -18.12
N HIS A 16 15.28 -8.26 -19.15
CA HIS A 16 16.06 -8.49 -20.38
C HIS A 16 17.58 -8.48 -20.11
N ASP A 17 18.02 -7.56 -19.26
CA ASP A 17 19.42 -7.37 -18.89
C ASP A 17 19.53 -6.64 -17.54
N SER A 18 20.77 -6.36 -17.12
CA SER A 18 21.06 -5.61 -15.88
C SER A 18 20.39 -4.24 -15.85
N GLN A 19 20.34 -3.54 -16.99
CA GLN A 19 19.80 -2.19 -17.06
C GLN A 19 18.29 -2.21 -16.87
N ASP A 20 17.58 -3.15 -17.51
CA ASP A 20 16.14 -3.38 -17.32
C ASP A 20 15.83 -3.73 -15.86
N PHE A 21 16.63 -4.60 -15.22
CA PHE A 21 16.47 -4.93 -13.80
C PHE A 21 16.58 -3.70 -12.90
N TRP A 22 17.65 -2.90 -13.04
CA TRP A 22 17.86 -1.73 -12.17
C TRP A 22 16.86 -0.61 -12.43
N LYS A 23 16.48 -0.39 -13.70
CA LYS A 23 15.58 0.69 -14.10
C LYS A 23 14.11 0.36 -13.84
N ASN A 24 13.70 -0.89 -14.02
CA ASN A 24 12.29 -1.27 -14.00
C ASN A 24 11.95 -2.29 -12.91
N GLY A 25 12.83 -3.26 -12.65
CA GLY A 25 12.57 -4.33 -11.68
C GLY A 25 12.72 -3.90 -10.22
N MET A 26 13.82 -3.22 -9.89
CA MET A 26 14.13 -2.82 -8.53
C MET A 26 13.26 -1.68 -7.95
N PRO A 27 12.84 -0.65 -8.70
CA PRO A 27 12.12 0.47 -8.08
C PRO A 27 10.80 0.07 -7.40
N PRO A 28 9.91 -0.75 -7.99
CA PRO A 28 8.69 -1.19 -7.31
C PRO A 28 8.97 -1.99 -6.04
N PHE A 29 9.91 -2.95 -6.12
CA PHE A 29 10.34 -3.75 -4.98
C PHE A 29 10.91 -2.86 -3.86
N TYR A 30 11.76 -1.89 -4.23
CA TYR A 30 12.38 -0.96 -3.29
C TYR A 30 11.33 -0.07 -2.60
N LYS A 31 10.36 0.47 -3.33
CA LYS A 31 9.28 1.28 -2.75
C LYS A 31 8.42 0.45 -1.78
N ALA A 32 8.04 -0.77 -2.16
CA ALA A 32 7.33 -1.69 -1.28
C ALA A 32 8.12 -2.03 0.00
N LEU A 33 9.44 -2.22 -0.12
CA LEU A 33 10.33 -2.39 1.03
C LEU A 33 10.38 -1.12 1.91
N GLN A 34 10.36 0.08 1.32
CA GLN A 34 10.30 1.32 2.10
C GLN A 34 9.00 1.44 2.88
N ASP A 35 7.86 1.02 2.33
CA ASP A 35 6.60 0.97 3.07
C ASP A 35 6.68 0.01 4.26
N ALA A 36 7.21 -1.20 4.04
CA ALA A 36 7.43 -2.18 5.10
C ALA A 36 8.27 -1.59 6.25
N ARG A 37 9.39 -0.94 5.92
CA ARG A 37 10.25 -0.32 6.93
C ARG A 37 9.57 0.84 7.64
N SER A 38 8.81 1.66 6.93
CA SER A 38 8.07 2.79 7.51
C SER A 38 6.96 2.33 8.45
N PHE A 39 6.36 1.17 8.15
CA PHE A 39 5.40 0.52 9.04
C PHE A 39 6.05 -0.07 10.31
N GLY A 40 7.37 -0.28 10.30
CA GLY A 40 8.12 -0.84 11.43
C GLY A 40 8.60 -2.28 11.23
N VAL A 41 8.53 -2.82 10.00
CA VAL A 41 9.14 -4.12 9.69
C VAL A 41 10.65 -3.99 9.74
N GLY A 42 11.26 -4.59 10.77
CA GLY A 42 12.69 -4.46 11.05
C GLY A 42 13.59 -5.27 10.11
N TYR A 43 13.12 -6.43 9.65
CA TYR A 43 13.87 -7.33 8.79
C TYR A 43 12.96 -8.09 7.83
N LEU A 44 13.53 -8.53 6.72
CA LEU A 44 12.90 -9.44 5.76
C LEU A 44 13.50 -10.84 5.90
N PHE A 45 12.64 -11.84 5.96
CA PHE A 45 13.05 -13.23 5.83
C PHE A 45 13.39 -13.53 4.36
N LYS A 46 14.36 -14.41 4.16
CA LYS A 46 14.73 -14.95 2.84
C LYS A 46 15.11 -16.42 2.95
N GLN A 47 14.98 -17.13 1.84
CA GLN A 47 15.58 -18.45 1.67
C GLN A 47 17.08 -18.33 1.37
N GLY A 48 17.88 -19.32 1.75
CA GLY A 48 19.32 -19.41 1.43
C GLY A 48 19.64 -19.28 -0.06
N SER A 49 18.75 -19.75 -0.93
CA SER A 49 18.88 -19.72 -2.39
C SER A 49 18.56 -18.36 -3.02
N PHE A 50 18.04 -17.39 -2.27
CA PHE A 50 17.52 -16.12 -2.82
C PHE A 50 18.53 -15.39 -3.72
N TYR A 51 19.81 -15.32 -3.33
CA TYR A 51 20.84 -14.66 -4.13
C TYR A 51 21.16 -15.40 -5.44
N GLY A 52 20.89 -16.70 -5.51
CA GLY A 52 21.07 -17.52 -6.70
C GLY A 52 19.87 -17.47 -7.67
N ALA A 53 18.77 -16.80 -7.30
CA ALA A 53 17.61 -16.68 -8.19
C ALA A 53 17.96 -15.90 -9.46
N GLN A 54 17.45 -16.37 -10.61
CA GLN A 54 17.69 -15.73 -11.91
C GLN A 54 16.90 -14.43 -12.00
N ALA A 55 17.57 -13.32 -12.26
CA ALA A 55 16.93 -12.02 -12.48
C ALA A 55 16.82 -11.72 -13.98
N THR A 56 17.86 -12.07 -14.75
CA THR A 56 17.85 -12.06 -16.23
C THR A 56 18.01 -13.50 -16.74
N PRO A 57 17.88 -13.76 -18.06
CA PRO A 57 18.12 -15.09 -18.61
C PRO A 57 19.53 -15.65 -18.33
N ASP A 58 20.51 -14.77 -18.12
CA ASP A 58 21.94 -15.10 -18.00
C ASP A 58 22.59 -14.71 -16.65
N LYS A 59 21.89 -13.95 -15.80
CA LYS A 59 22.45 -13.44 -14.53
C LYS A 59 21.53 -13.70 -13.35
N THR A 60 22.15 -14.20 -12.29
CA THR A 60 21.53 -14.29 -10.97
C THR A 60 21.44 -12.93 -10.30
N LEU A 61 20.64 -12.83 -9.24
CA LEU A 61 20.62 -11.66 -8.38
C LEU A 61 22.02 -11.36 -7.82
N HIS A 62 22.79 -12.39 -7.44
CA HIS A 62 24.16 -12.22 -6.96
C HIS A 62 25.07 -11.58 -8.01
N ASP A 63 24.99 -12.01 -9.27
CA ASP A 63 25.78 -11.46 -10.37
C ASP A 63 25.46 -9.97 -10.57
N LEU A 64 24.18 -9.61 -10.58
CA LEU A 64 23.75 -8.22 -10.70
C LEU A 64 24.22 -7.36 -9.52
N LEU A 65 24.16 -7.89 -8.30
CA LEU A 65 24.57 -7.16 -7.09
C LEU A 65 26.09 -6.98 -7.03
N THR A 66 26.89 -7.88 -7.61
CA THR A 66 28.35 -7.84 -7.54
C THR A 66 28.99 -7.20 -8.77
N ALA A 67 28.26 -7.07 -9.88
CA ALA A 67 28.73 -6.51 -11.13
C ALA A 67 29.36 -5.12 -10.98
N PRO A 68 30.44 -4.80 -11.74
CA PRO A 68 31.07 -3.48 -11.72
C PRO A 68 30.11 -2.33 -12.01
N GLU A 69 29.16 -2.53 -12.94
CA GLU A 69 28.11 -1.55 -13.29
C GLU A 69 27.24 -1.13 -12.10
N ALA A 70 26.98 -2.04 -11.14
CA ALA A 70 26.22 -1.73 -9.93
C ALA A 70 26.99 -0.82 -8.95
N ARG A 71 28.28 -0.55 -9.21
CA ARG A 71 29.08 0.46 -8.48
C ARG A 71 29.09 1.81 -9.17
N ILE A 72 28.54 1.92 -10.37
CA ILE A 72 28.50 3.15 -11.16
C ILE A 72 27.09 3.74 -11.08
N ILE A 73 26.06 2.91 -11.24
CA ILE A 73 24.65 3.31 -11.20
C ILE A 73 24.26 3.71 -9.77
N ASP A 74 23.83 4.96 -9.57
CA ASP A 74 23.52 5.49 -8.24
C ASP A 74 22.28 4.81 -7.62
N GLU A 75 21.28 4.47 -8.43
CA GLU A 75 20.12 3.68 -8.03
C GLU A 75 20.55 2.31 -7.50
N ALA A 76 21.47 1.63 -8.21
CA ALA A 76 21.98 0.33 -7.79
C ALA A 76 22.69 0.42 -6.43
N LYS A 77 23.52 1.45 -6.20
CA LYS A 77 24.16 1.69 -4.90
C LYS A 77 23.14 1.87 -3.78
N ARG A 78 22.12 2.71 -4.02
CA ARG A 78 21.05 3.01 -3.05
C ARG A 78 20.26 1.75 -2.69
N TYR A 79 19.84 1.00 -3.71
CA TYR A 79 19.03 -0.20 -3.52
C TYR A 79 19.81 -1.30 -2.83
N LYS A 80 21.07 -1.54 -3.23
CA LYS A 80 21.97 -2.49 -2.55
C LYS A 80 22.15 -2.18 -1.08
N SER A 81 22.43 -0.91 -0.75
CA SER A 81 22.63 -0.49 0.64
C SER A 81 21.38 -0.70 1.50
N THR A 82 20.20 -0.52 0.93
CA THR A 82 18.92 -0.73 1.64
C THR A 82 18.61 -2.21 1.79
N LEU A 83 18.78 -2.97 0.71
CA LEU A 83 18.59 -4.41 0.68
C LEU A 83 19.52 -5.11 1.70
N ALA A 84 20.80 -4.73 1.73
CA ALA A 84 21.77 -5.30 2.66
C ALA A 84 21.39 -5.09 4.14
N ARG A 85 20.75 -3.95 4.47
CA ARG A 85 20.25 -3.68 5.84
C ARG A 85 18.95 -4.41 6.15
N ALA A 86 18.09 -4.60 5.15
CA ALA A 86 16.78 -5.22 5.33
C ALA A 86 16.84 -6.75 5.38
N ILE A 87 17.81 -7.36 4.68
CA ILE A 87 17.94 -8.81 4.54
C ILE A 87 19.12 -9.39 5.34
N CYS A 88 19.53 -8.73 6.43
CA CYS A 88 20.42 -9.39 7.41
C CYS A 88 19.77 -10.70 7.91
N ASN A 89 20.57 -11.59 8.52
CA ASN A 89 20.04 -12.79 9.19
C ASN A 89 18.82 -12.41 10.04
N PRO A 90 17.70 -13.15 9.95
CA PRO A 90 17.66 -14.60 9.72
C PRO A 90 17.26 -15.06 8.30
N PHE A 91 17.86 -16.16 7.86
CA PHE A 91 17.31 -17.01 6.81
C PHE A 91 16.16 -17.82 7.41
N TRP A 92 15.01 -17.92 6.73
CA TRP A 92 13.89 -18.66 7.31
C TRP A 92 14.13 -20.17 7.28
N ASP A 93 14.95 -20.66 6.36
CA ASP A 93 15.32 -22.07 6.20
C ASP A 93 16.25 -22.60 7.30
N ASP A 94 16.80 -21.72 8.15
CA ASP A 94 17.45 -22.12 9.41
C ASP A 94 16.45 -22.59 10.48
N ALA A 95 15.19 -22.12 10.40
CA ALA A 95 14.12 -22.43 11.33
C ALA A 95 12.75 -22.43 10.62
N PRO A 96 12.52 -23.37 9.67
CA PRO A 96 11.32 -23.40 8.86
C PRO A 96 10.07 -23.72 9.71
N GLN A 97 8.93 -23.11 9.34
CA GLN A 97 7.63 -23.38 9.95
C GLN A 97 6.69 -24.14 9.02
N GLN A 98 6.99 -24.22 7.73
CA GLN A 98 6.25 -25.08 6.82
C GLN A 98 6.39 -26.55 7.21
N ASP A 99 5.31 -27.30 6.98
CA ASP A 99 5.29 -28.75 7.23
C ASP A 99 6.01 -29.48 6.10
N SER A 100 7.11 -30.14 6.43
CA SER A 100 7.94 -30.86 5.44
C SER A 100 7.22 -32.03 4.77
N ASN A 101 6.11 -32.52 5.34
CA ASN A 101 5.33 -33.62 4.78
C ASN A 101 4.11 -33.14 3.99
N ALA A 102 3.78 -31.85 4.03
CA ALA A 102 2.64 -31.29 3.33
C ALA A 102 3.04 -30.78 1.94
N HIS A 103 2.10 -30.88 0.99
CA HIS A 103 2.26 -30.29 -0.33
C HIS A 103 1.57 -28.95 -0.40
N TYR A 104 2.33 -27.94 -0.81
CA TYR A 104 1.85 -26.57 -1.01
C TYR A 104 1.79 -26.30 -2.52
N LEU A 105 0.61 -25.95 -3.03
CA LEU A 105 0.41 -25.67 -4.45
C LEU A 105 -0.01 -24.22 -4.68
N ALA A 106 0.66 -23.50 -5.57
CA ALA A 106 0.22 -22.20 -6.08
C ALA A 106 0.01 -22.30 -7.59
N ASP A 107 -1.18 -21.95 -8.08
CA ASP A 107 -1.57 -22.13 -9.50
C ASP A 107 -1.26 -23.53 -10.06
N LYS A 108 -1.45 -24.57 -9.24
CA LYS A 108 -1.12 -25.98 -9.54
C LYS A 108 0.37 -26.32 -9.62
N ALA A 109 1.27 -25.34 -9.48
CA ALA A 109 2.70 -25.59 -9.33
C ALA A 109 3.02 -25.95 -7.87
N ASP A 110 3.90 -26.93 -7.68
CA ASP A 110 4.42 -27.25 -6.36
C ASP A 110 5.39 -26.16 -5.90
N VAL A 111 5.05 -25.53 -4.77
CA VAL A 111 5.84 -24.48 -4.12
C VAL A 111 6.31 -24.90 -2.73
N SER A 112 6.24 -26.20 -2.41
CA SER A 112 6.77 -26.75 -1.17
C SER A 112 8.28 -26.48 -1.07
N GLY A 113 8.76 -26.14 0.12
CA GLY A 113 10.17 -25.77 0.35
C GLY A 113 10.55 -24.37 -0.15
N SER A 114 9.58 -23.55 -0.57
CA SER A 114 9.80 -22.16 -1.02
C SER A 114 9.34 -21.13 0.02
N SER A 115 9.67 -19.86 -0.21
CA SER A 115 9.16 -18.76 0.60
C SER A 115 7.64 -18.60 0.51
N VAL A 116 7.00 -19.05 -0.58
CA VAL A 116 5.54 -19.01 -0.74
C VAL A 116 4.85 -19.94 0.25
N ALA A 117 5.35 -21.17 0.37
CA ALA A 117 4.88 -22.13 1.37
C ALA A 117 5.18 -21.65 2.80
N GLU A 118 6.37 -21.10 3.02
CA GLU A 118 6.78 -20.59 4.33
C GLU A 118 5.91 -19.41 4.79
N ALA A 119 5.60 -18.46 3.90
CA ALA A 119 4.74 -17.32 4.22
C ALA A 119 3.31 -17.77 4.56
N THR A 120 2.84 -18.83 3.89
CA THR A 120 1.57 -19.49 4.19
C THR A 120 1.57 -20.05 5.61
N ALA A 121 2.61 -20.80 5.99
CA ALA A 121 2.73 -21.42 7.31
C ALA A 121 2.85 -20.39 8.44
N ARG A 122 3.57 -19.29 8.20
CA ARG A 122 3.75 -18.19 9.16
C ARG A 122 2.59 -17.19 9.20
N ALA A 123 1.64 -17.28 8.27
CA ALA A 123 0.58 -16.29 8.06
C ALA A 123 1.07 -14.84 7.81
N VAL A 124 2.26 -14.68 7.24
CA VAL A 124 2.88 -13.38 6.94
C VAL A 124 2.74 -13.00 5.46
N CYS A 125 3.14 -11.77 5.13
CA CYS A 125 3.15 -11.32 3.74
C CYS A 125 4.39 -11.77 2.97
N LEU A 126 4.21 -11.94 1.66
CA LEU A 126 5.27 -12.05 0.65
C LEU A 126 5.65 -10.67 0.12
N LEU A 127 6.92 -10.51 -0.22
CA LEU A 127 7.44 -9.40 -1.03
C LEU A 127 8.00 -9.98 -2.33
N SER A 128 7.37 -9.63 -3.45
CA SER A 128 7.66 -10.18 -4.78
C SER A 128 8.19 -9.12 -5.74
N PHE A 129 8.98 -9.56 -6.71
CA PHE A 129 9.36 -8.77 -7.87
C PHE A 129 8.26 -8.80 -8.94
N ILE A 130 8.17 -7.71 -9.70
CA ILE A 130 7.25 -7.55 -10.84
C ILE A 130 7.65 -8.44 -12.02
N ARG A 131 6.76 -8.50 -13.04
CA ARG A 131 6.88 -9.31 -14.26
C ARG A 131 7.03 -10.80 -13.98
N SER A 132 6.42 -11.26 -12.89
CA SER A 132 6.39 -12.66 -12.46
C SER A 132 4.94 -13.15 -12.36
N LEU A 133 4.74 -14.46 -12.21
CA LEU A 133 3.42 -15.04 -11.90
C LEU A 133 2.84 -14.56 -10.57
N TYR A 134 3.66 -13.89 -9.76
CA TYR A 134 3.31 -13.31 -8.47
C TYR A 134 3.04 -11.80 -8.55
N GLU A 135 2.86 -11.20 -9.73
CA GLU A 135 2.35 -9.82 -9.85
C GLU A 135 0.83 -9.77 -9.63
N LYS A 136 0.38 -10.35 -8.50
CA LYS A 136 -1.02 -10.44 -8.11
C LYS A 136 -1.15 -10.44 -6.61
N HIS A 137 -2.33 -10.04 -6.15
CA HIS A 137 -2.69 -10.06 -4.75
C HIS A 137 -4.17 -10.49 -4.61
N PRO A 138 -4.48 -11.45 -3.72
CA PRO A 138 -3.56 -12.31 -2.97
C PRO A 138 -2.90 -13.39 -3.86
N VAL A 139 -1.91 -14.10 -3.31
CA VAL A 139 -1.43 -15.38 -3.87
C VAL A 139 -2.18 -16.49 -3.14
N VAL A 140 -2.95 -17.31 -3.86
CA VAL A 140 -3.72 -18.41 -3.26
C VAL A 140 -2.87 -19.67 -3.25
N VAL A 141 -2.62 -20.21 -2.06
CA VAL A 141 -1.86 -21.45 -1.85
C VAL A 141 -2.80 -22.53 -1.35
N THR A 142 -2.81 -23.69 -2.00
CA THR A 142 -3.56 -24.86 -1.53
C THR A 142 -2.65 -25.73 -0.69
N LYS A 143 -3.04 -26.02 0.56
CA LYS A 143 -2.42 -27.01 1.45
C LYS A 143 -3.46 -28.04 1.84
N ASP A 144 -3.21 -29.31 1.59
CA ASP A 144 -4.13 -30.42 1.95
C ASP A 144 -5.57 -30.22 1.46
N GLY A 145 -5.72 -29.63 0.26
CA GLY A 145 -7.01 -29.31 -0.35
C GLY A 145 -7.68 -28.02 0.14
N VAL A 146 -7.09 -27.31 1.12
CA VAL A 146 -7.59 -26.04 1.64
C VAL A 146 -6.88 -24.88 0.97
N ALA A 147 -7.64 -23.97 0.35
CA ALA A 147 -7.12 -22.74 -0.25
C ALA A 147 -6.88 -21.67 0.83
N ILE A 148 -5.65 -21.15 0.89
CA ILE A 148 -5.18 -20.18 1.86
C ILE A 148 -4.68 -18.95 1.11
N PRO A 149 -5.32 -17.77 1.29
CA PRO A 149 -4.84 -16.54 0.67
C PRO A 149 -3.61 -16.00 1.42
N VAL A 150 -2.50 -15.84 0.71
CA VAL A 150 -1.27 -15.24 1.22
C VAL A 150 -1.19 -13.81 0.70
N GLY A 151 -0.99 -12.88 1.62
CA GLY A 151 -0.82 -11.48 1.26
C GLY A 151 0.48 -11.31 0.49
N ASN A 152 0.42 -10.76 -0.72
CA ASN A 152 1.60 -10.54 -1.55
C ASN A 152 1.72 -9.07 -1.95
N ILE A 153 2.93 -8.53 -1.77
CA ILE A 153 3.29 -7.13 -2.00
C ILE A 153 4.27 -7.10 -3.16
N TRP A 154 3.92 -6.37 -4.22
CA TRP A 154 4.79 -6.19 -5.40
C TRP A 154 4.86 -4.73 -5.86
N LYS A 155 4.07 -3.85 -5.23
CA LYS A 155 4.12 -2.39 -5.44
C LYS A 155 3.86 -1.62 -4.15
N GLU A 156 4.12 -0.33 -4.20
CA GLU A 156 3.91 0.60 -3.09
C GLU A 156 2.45 0.62 -2.60
N GLN A 157 2.28 0.97 -1.34
CA GLN A 157 1.04 1.06 -0.57
C GLN A 157 0.24 -0.23 -0.37
N GLN A 158 0.57 -1.32 -1.08
CA GLN A 158 -0.13 -2.61 -0.94
C GLN A 158 -0.07 -3.18 0.47
N LEU A 159 1.05 -3.03 1.18
CA LEU A 159 1.16 -3.51 2.56
C LEU A 159 0.04 -2.94 3.45
N TYR A 160 -0.24 -1.64 3.36
CA TYR A 160 -1.25 -1.00 4.19
C TYR A 160 -2.66 -1.49 3.84
N ALA A 161 -2.95 -1.73 2.56
CA ALA A 161 -4.22 -2.31 2.14
C ALA A 161 -4.41 -3.73 2.73
N ILE A 162 -3.37 -4.57 2.66
CA ILE A 162 -3.41 -5.93 3.22
C ILE A 162 -3.62 -5.91 4.73
N LEU A 163 -2.89 -5.05 5.44
CA LEU A 163 -3.02 -4.93 6.89
C LEU A 163 -4.41 -4.41 7.29
N PHE A 164 -4.96 -3.48 6.51
CA PHE A 164 -6.32 -2.98 6.72
C PHE A 164 -7.37 -4.06 6.51
N GLU A 165 -7.29 -4.83 5.40
CA GLU A 165 -8.18 -5.97 5.12
C GLU A 165 -8.12 -7.05 6.20
N ARG A 166 -6.96 -7.25 6.83
CA ARG A 166 -6.77 -8.18 7.96
C ARG A 166 -7.23 -7.62 9.32
N GLY A 167 -7.65 -6.35 9.38
CA GLY A 167 -7.97 -5.67 10.64
C GLY A 167 -6.75 -5.35 11.51
N GLU A 168 -5.53 -5.45 10.97
CA GLU A 168 -4.26 -5.15 11.64
C GLU A 168 -3.89 -3.65 11.56
N LEU A 169 -4.61 -2.87 10.73
CA LEU A 169 -4.41 -1.44 10.55
C LEU A 169 -5.72 -0.68 10.79
N PRO A 170 -5.77 0.29 11.73
CA PRO A 170 -6.94 1.14 11.90
C PRO A 170 -7.25 1.98 10.65
N LEU A 171 -8.53 2.24 10.40
CA LEU A 171 -9.01 2.99 9.24
C LEU A 171 -8.32 4.36 9.06
N GLU A 172 -8.22 5.14 10.13
CA GLU A 172 -7.58 6.46 10.10
C GLU A 172 -6.14 6.36 9.59
N LYS A 173 -5.37 5.42 10.14
CA LYS A 173 -3.99 5.19 9.73
C LYS A 173 -3.90 4.70 8.28
N TYR A 174 -4.84 3.86 7.86
CA TYR A 174 -4.92 3.42 6.46
C TYR A 174 -5.18 4.59 5.51
N ILE A 175 -6.20 5.40 5.74
CA ILE A 175 -6.60 6.54 4.89
C ILE A 175 -5.47 7.57 4.83
N THR A 176 -4.98 8.02 5.98
CA THR A 176 -3.91 9.04 6.07
C THR A 176 -2.64 8.59 5.37
N THR A 177 -2.30 7.30 5.43
CA THR A 177 -1.13 6.76 4.71
C THR A 177 -1.40 6.62 3.21
N ARG A 178 -2.54 6.01 2.84
CA ARG A 178 -2.91 5.68 1.45
C ARG A 178 -3.03 6.90 0.55
N PHE A 179 -3.51 8.01 1.10
CA PHE A 179 -3.72 9.26 0.38
C PHE A 179 -2.67 10.33 0.70
N SER A 180 -1.63 9.98 1.48
CA SER A 180 -0.53 10.90 1.79
C SER A 180 0.17 11.42 0.52
N GLY A 181 0.50 12.71 0.52
CA GLY A 181 1.13 13.37 -0.63
C GLY A 181 0.23 13.57 -1.85
N GLY A 182 -1.07 13.22 -1.74
CA GLY A 182 -2.08 13.45 -2.75
C GLY A 182 -2.73 14.84 -2.68
N LYS A 183 -3.93 14.94 -3.26
CA LYS A 183 -4.81 16.12 -3.16
C LYS A 183 -5.56 16.18 -1.83
N LEU A 184 -5.66 15.11 -1.05
CA LEU A 184 -6.32 15.09 0.24
C LEU A 184 -5.31 15.15 1.39
N ASP A 185 -5.53 16.08 2.32
CA ASP A 185 -4.77 16.19 3.56
C ASP A 185 -5.73 16.13 4.76
N PHE A 186 -5.44 15.23 5.71
CA PHE A 186 -6.29 14.97 6.87
C PHE A 186 -5.70 15.51 8.17
N SER A 187 -4.61 16.30 8.12
CA SER A 187 -3.90 16.80 9.31
C SER A 187 -4.72 17.79 10.16
N LEU A 188 -5.79 18.34 9.60
CA LEU A 188 -6.65 19.34 10.24
C LEU A 188 -8.06 18.80 10.56
N ILE A 189 -8.24 17.48 10.49
CA ILE A 189 -9.55 16.87 10.76
C ILE A 189 -9.90 16.99 12.24
N ASP A 190 -11.15 17.32 12.53
CA ASP A 190 -11.69 17.35 13.89
C ASP A 190 -11.85 15.92 14.43
N ASP A 191 -11.23 15.61 15.58
CA ASP A 191 -11.26 14.26 16.18
C ASP A 191 -12.70 13.76 16.47
N THR A 192 -13.63 14.66 16.79
CA THR A 192 -15.02 14.33 17.13
C THR A 192 -15.95 14.28 15.93
N HIS A 193 -15.57 14.93 14.82
CA HIS A 193 -16.32 14.96 13.58
C HIS A 193 -15.52 14.41 12.40
N GLY A 194 -14.60 13.49 12.68
CA GLY A 194 -13.66 12.91 11.73
C GLY A 194 -13.80 11.40 11.67
N PHE A 195 -12.67 10.69 11.74
CA PHE A 195 -12.63 9.24 11.61
C PHE A 195 -13.46 8.48 12.66
N SER A 196 -13.70 9.08 13.83
CA SER A 196 -14.55 8.53 14.89
C SER A 196 -16.01 8.31 14.47
N LEU A 197 -16.47 8.98 13.39
CA LEU A 197 -17.81 8.81 12.85
C LEU A 197 -17.93 7.65 11.84
N ILE A 198 -16.80 7.06 11.41
CA ILE A 198 -16.77 6.02 10.39
C ILE A 198 -16.74 4.65 11.05
N ASP A 199 -17.59 3.75 10.58
CA ASP A 199 -17.70 2.37 11.04
C ASP A 199 -17.51 1.37 9.89
N ASN A 200 -17.68 0.08 10.20
CA ASN A 200 -17.51 -0.98 9.21
C ASN A 200 -18.57 -0.96 8.09
N GLU A 201 -19.72 -0.31 8.31
CA GLU A 201 -20.81 -0.23 7.33
C GLU A 201 -20.53 0.84 6.27
N ASN A 202 -19.95 1.97 6.67
CA ASN A 202 -19.75 3.12 5.78
C ASN A 202 -18.29 3.34 5.33
N GLN A 203 -17.30 2.68 5.92
CA GLN A 203 -15.87 2.90 5.61
C GLN A 203 -15.52 2.77 4.12
N ASN A 204 -16.12 1.81 3.41
CA ASN A 204 -15.83 1.59 1.99
C ASN A 204 -16.32 2.76 1.14
N GLU A 205 -17.42 3.41 1.52
CA GLU A 205 -17.93 4.59 0.84
C GLU A 205 -16.93 5.75 0.91
N PHE A 206 -16.33 5.95 2.09
CA PHE A 206 -15.28 6.95 2.30
C PHE A 206 -14.02 6.63 1.49
N ILE A 207 -13.52 5.39 1.58
CA ILE A 207 -12.33 4.95 0.85
C ILE A 207 -12.52 5.11 -0.66
N ASP A 208 -13.67 4.70 -1.20
CA ASP A 208 -13.97 4.79 -2.63
C ASP A 208 -14.11 6.23 -3.09
N SER A 209 -14.76 7.10 -2.31
CA SER A 209 -14.89 8.53 -2.64
C SER A 209 -13.54 9.24 -2.59
N PHE A 210 -12.70 8.97 -1.59
CA PHE A 210 -11.35 9.52 -1.53
C PHE A 210 -10.46 9.04 -2.67
N ARG A 211 -10.55 7.74 -3.03
CA ARG A 211 -9.86 7.21 -4.22
C ARG A 211 -10.30 7.95 -5.48
N LYS A 212 -11.62 8.12 -5.67
CA LYS A 212 -12.16 8.85 -6.83
C LYS A 212 -11.67 10.30 -6.87
N PHE A 213 -11.68 11.00 -5.72
CA PHE A 213 -11.17 12.36 -5.62
C PHE A 213 -9.68 12.42 -6.00
N GLU A 214 -8.88 11.42 -5.64
CA GLU A 214 -7.47 11.36 -6.01
C GLU A 214 -7.21 11.00 -7.48
N GLU A 215 -8.05 10.18 -8.10
CA GLU A 215 -7.88 9.78 -9.50
C GLU A 215 -8.27 10.88 -10.48
N LEU A 216 -9.22 11.74 -10.12
CA LEU A 216 -9.66 12.85 -10.95
C LEU A 216 -8.72 14.06 -10.83
N ASP A 217 -8.55 14.79 -11.94
CA ASP A 217 -7.96 16.13 -11.88
C ASP A 217 -8.97 17.16 -11.34
N TRP A 218 -8.48 18.36 -11.00
CA TRP A 218 -9.32 19.41 -10.41
C TRP A 218 -10.48 19.88 -11.32
N ASN A 219 -10.33 19.81 -12.64
CA ASN A 219 -11.39 20.20 -13.57
C ASN A 219 -12.49 19.12 -13.61
N ALA A 220 -12.09 17.86 -13.61
CA ALA A 220 -13.00 16.73 -13.53
C ALA A 220 -13.72 16.69 -12.17
N ILE A 221 -13.02 16.95 -11.05
CA ILE A 221 -13.64 17.06 -9.72
C ILE A 221 -14.74 18.13 -9.70
N ALA A 222 -14.47 19.31 -10.30
CA ALA A 222 -15.43 20.42 -10.33
C ALA A 222 -16.72 20.13 -11.10
N THR A 223 -16.72 19.14 -11.98
CA THR A 223 -17.86 18.78 -12.83
C THR A 223 -18.41 17.37 -12.56
N ASP A 224 -17.80 16.63 -11.63
CA ASP A 224 -18.21 15.27 -11.31
C ASP A 224 -19.50 15.27 -10.48
N ASN A 225 -20.56 14.70 -11.05
CA ASN A 225 -21.88 14.60 -10.41
C ASN A 225 -21.90 13.70 -9.17
N GLY A 226 -20.95 12.76 -9.07
CA GLY A 226 -20.86 11.85 -7.92
C GLY A 226 -20.30 12.56 -6.69
N LEU A 227 -19.21 13.29 -6.87
CA LEU A 227 -18.57 14.10 -5.84
C LEU A 227 -19.35 15.38 -5.57
N ASP A 228 -20.08 15.96 -6.53
CA ASP A 228 -20.87 17.20 -6.34
C ASP A 228 -20.06 18.28 -5.60
N TYR A 229 -18.79 18.45 -6.01
CA TYR A 229 -17.83 19.32 -5.35
C TYR A 229 -18.18 20.79 -5.58
N LYS A 230 -18.39 21.54 -4.49
CA LYS A 230 -18.86 22.93 -4.57
C LYS A 230 -18.50 23.78 -3.35
N PRO A 231 -18.56 25.12 -3.49
CA PRO A 231 -18.45 26.02 -2.35
C PRO A 231 -19.53 25.77 -1.30
N TYR A 232 -19.16 25.92 -0.03
CA TYR A 232 -20.09 25.95 1.09
C TYR A 232 -20.07 27.35 1.69
N ASN A 233 -21.21 28.02 1.70
CA ASN A 233 -21.27 29.44 2.04
C ASN A 233 -21.54 29.67 3.53
N LYS A 234 -20.92 30.72 4.08
CA LYS A 234 -21.11 31.11 5.48
C LYS A 234 -22.51 31.69 5.68
N THR A 235 -23.28 31.10 6.58
CA THR A 235 -24.59 31.58 7.01
C THR A 235 -24.57 31.88 8.52
N LYS A 236 -25.63 32.52 9.03
CA LYS A 236 -25.78 32.72 10.49
C LYS A 236 -25.75 31.40 11.26
N LYS A 237 -26.31 30.32 10.66
CA LYS A 237 -26.38 28.99 11.27
C LYS A 237 -25.07 28.22 11.11
N SER A 238 -24.38 28.34 9.97
CA SER A 238 -23.15 27.59 9.71
C SER A 238 -21.88 28.22 10.33
N LYS A 239 -21.91 29.52 10.69
CA LYS A 239 -20.75 30.26 11.22
C LYS A 239 -20.01 29.54 12.36
N ARG A 240 -20.73 28.80 13.22
CA ARG A 240 -20.17 28.12 14.40
C ARG A 240 -19.31 26.90 14.10
N TYR A 241 -19.42 26.32 12.90
CA TYR A 241 -18.78 25.04 12.57
C TYR A 241 -17.34 25.17 12.06
N PHE A 242 -16.92 26.39 11.67
CA PHE A 242 -15.55 26.66 11.21
C PHE A 242 -15.08 28.00 11.77
N SER A 243 -13.78 28.11 12.04
CA SER A 243 -13.15 29.36 12.49
C SER A 243 -13.23 30.46 11.42
N ASP A 244 -13.10 31.71 11.85
CA ASP A 244 -13.09 32.84 10.91
C ASP A 244 -11.92 32.77 9.91
N GLU A 245 -10.80 32.16 10.27
CA GLU A 245 -9.67 31.91 9.36
C GLU A 245 -9.99 30.84 8.31
N GLN A 246 -10.57 29.71 8.72
CA GLN A 246 -11.04 28.68 7.79
C GLN A 246 -12.09 29.24 6.82
N TRP A 247 -13.01 30.06 7.32
CA TRP A 247 -13.99 30.74 6.46
C TRP A 247 -13.34 31.67 5.43
N LYS A 248 -12.27 32.38 5.79
CA LYS A 248 -11.53 33.24 4.84
C LYS A 248 -10.85 32.44 3.73
N LYS A 249 -10.45 31.19 4.00
CA LYS A 249 -9.90 30.27 2.98
C LYS A 249 -10.96 29.75 2.00
N GLY A 250 -12.24 29.91 2.32
CA GLY A 250 -13.36 29.49 1.47
C GLY A 250 -13.65 28.01 1.59
N ILE A 251 -14.63 27.67 2.44
CA ILE A 251 -15.03 26.27 2.66
C ILE A 251 -15.65 25.68 1.41
N LYS A 252 -15.30 24.43 1.15
CA LYS A 252 -15.79 23.58 0.08
C LYS A 252 -16.34 22.30 0.68
N LYS A 253 -17.27 21.67 -0.04
CA LYS A 253 -17.77 20.33 0.29
C LYS A 253 -17.76 19.44 -0.93
N PHE A 254 -17.53 18.15 -0.70
CA PHE A 254 -17.84 17.11 -1.66
C PHE A 254 -18.57 15.96 -0.99
N ARG A 255 -19.24 15.18 -1.82
CA ARG A 255 -20.11 14.08 -1.48
C ARG A 255 -19.30 12.80 -1.35
N ILE A 256 -19.51 12.09 -0.25
CA ILE A 256 -19.10 10.70 -0.09
C ILE A 256 -20.23 9.80 -0.60
N THR A 257 -21.43 10.03 -0.09
CA THR A 257 -22.69 9.44 -0.56
C THR A 257 -23.82 10.46 -0.56
N GLN A 258 -25.03 10.07 -0.96
CA GLN A 258 -26.19 10.98 -0.88
C GLN A 258 -26.37 11.60 0.52
N ARG A 259 -25.94 10.88 1.57
CA ARG A 259 -26.03 11.33 2.96
C ARG A 259 -24.72 11.88 3.51
N ASN A 260 -23.60 11.27 3.16
CA ASN A 260 -22.32 11.59 3.79
C ASN A 260 -21.55 12.64 2.98
N ARG A 261 -20.99 13.66 3.64
CA ARG A 261 -20.17 14.69 3.00
C ARG A 261 -18.86 14.92 3.74
N CYS A 262 -17.89 15.42 3.00
CA CYS A 262 -16.61 15.88 3.51
C CYS A 262 -16.50 17.40 3.30
N PHE A 263 -16.02 18.10 4.32
CA PHE A 263 -15.83 19.55 4.32
C PHE A 263 -14.36 19.91 4.51
N GLY A 264 -13.92 20.95 3.81
CA GLY A 264 -12.55 21.39 3.85
C GLY A 264 -12.31 22.69 3.08
N TYR A 265 -11.06 23.03 2.85
CA TYR A 265 -10.68 24.13 1.96
C TYR A 265 -9.51 23.71 1.06
N VAL A 266 -9.34 24.41 -0.06
CA VAL A 266 -8.21 24.16 -0.97
C VAL A 266 -7.14 25.23 -0.76
N ASP A 267 -5.90 24.79 -0.59
CA ASP A 267 -4.72 25.66 -0.50
C ASP A 267 -3.58 24.99 -1.26
N ASN A 268 -2.97 25.72 -2.21
CA ASN A 268 -1.94 25.21 -3.12
C ASN A 268 -2.27 23.88 -3.81
N GLY A 269 -3.54 23.69 -4.21
CA GLY A 269 -3.98 22.48 -4.92
C GLY A 269 -4.18 21.25 -4.03
N ILE A 270 -4.17 21.43 -2.70
CA ILE A 270 -4.46 20.40 -1.70
C ILE A 270 -5.77 20.76 -0.98
N PHE A 271 -6.68 19.80 -0.88
CA PHE A 271 -7.90 19.86 -0.07
C PHE A 271 -7.58 19.41 1.36
N TYR A 272 -7.58 20.37 2.29
CA TYR A 272 -7.44 20.10 3.72
C TYR A 272 -8.80 19.73 4.29
N VAL A 273 -8.96 18.47 4.63
CA VAL A 273 -10.16 17.90 5.25
C VAL A 273 -10.26 18.42 6.68
N LEU A 274 -11.42 18.99 7.02
CA LEU A 274 -11.70 19.53 8.34
C LEU A 274 -12.69 18.68 9.13
N ARG A 275 -13.70 18.11 8.47
CA ARG A 275 -14.72 17.27 9.11
C ARG A 275 -15.56 16.49 8.11
N PHE A 276 -16.20 15.44 8.61
CA PHE A 276 -17.26 14.71 7.96
C PHE A 276 -18.64 15.16 8.49
N ASP A 277 -19.67 14.90 7.69
CA ASP A 277 -21.07 15.20 7.98
C ASP A 277 -21.90 13.97 7.57
N LEU A 278 -22.30 13.17 8.55
CA LEU A 278 -23.09 11.95 8.37
C LEU A 278 -24.55 12.14 8.84
N ASP A 279 -24.81 13.16 9.68
CA ASP A 279 -26.10 13.48 10.27
C ASP A 279 -26.82 14.65 9.56
N HIS A 280 -26.19 15.22 8.54
CA HIS A 280 -26.68 16.34 7.75
C HIS A 280 -26.72 17.69 8.50
N GLU A 281 -26.14 17.80 9.70
CA GLU A 281 -26.21 19.05 10.47
C GLU A 281 -25.64 20.26 9.70
N LEU A 282 -24.54 20.06 8.96
CA LEU A 282 -23.96 21.13 8.14
C LEU A 282 -24.70 21.28 6.83
N SER A 283 -25.09 20.17 6.22
CA SER A 283 -25.75 20.18 4.92
C SER A 283 -27.10 20.88 4.94
N ASP A 284 -27.81 20.87 6.07
CA ASP A 284 -29.12 21.51 6.23
C ASP A 284 -29.03 23.03 6.45
N VAL A 285 -27.84 23.56 6.73
CA VAL A 285 -27.64 24.97 7.11
C VAL A 285 -26.81 25.80 6.14
N GLY A 286 -26.40 25.24 4.98
CA GLY A 286 -25.67 25.98 3.96
C GLY A 286 -25.56 25.34 2.57
#